data_AF-A0A929BZC9-F1
#
_entry.id   AF-A0A929BZC9-F1
#
_cell.length_a   1.000
_cell.length_b   1.000
_cell.length_c   1.000
_cell.angle_alpha   90.00
_cell.angle_beta   90.00
_cell.angle_gamma   90.00
#
_symmetry.space_group_name_H-M   'P 1'
#
loop_
_entity.id
_entity.type
_entity.pdbx_description
1 polymer ?
#
loop_
_entity_poly.entity_id
_entity_poly.type
_entity_poly.pdbx_seq_one_letter_code
_entity_poly.pdbx_strand_id
1 'polypeptide(L)'
;YKMTGATFAGVPIFVDTDCPINRVFFLDSSTIAFKYASDRLIGWIDKDGLVFRQVPGKDGYKAHPKIYGELACRQPAGNGRIDDIDYDPHSFIENRL
;
A
#
# COMPACT_ATOMS: atom_id res chain seq x y z
N TYR A 1 -2.45 17.69 -3.19
CA TYR A 1 -1.46 18.12 -2.18
C TYR A 1 -0.09 17.75 -2.71
N LYS A 2 0.70 18.73 -3.14
CA LYS A 2 2.03 18.47 -3.71
C LYS A 2 3.02 18.89 -2.63
N MET A 3 3.40 17.95 -1.76
CA MET A 3 4.54 18.19 -0.87
C MET A 3 5.75 18.24 -1.79
N THR A 4 6.53 19.32 -1.70
CA THR A 4 7.85 19.44 -2.34
C THR A 4 8.73 18.34 -1.76
N GLY A 5 8.69 17.16 -2.40
CA GLY A 5 9.30 15.94 -1.88
C GLY A 5 10.81 16.06 -1.85
N ALA A 6 11.42 15.63 -0.75
CA ALA A 6 12.86 15.44 -0.69
C ALA A 6 13.29 14.48 -1.81
N THR A 7 14.45 14.74 -2.40
CA THR A 7 15.05 13.86 -3.42
C THR A 7 16.39 13.37 -2.91
N PHE A 8 16.73 12.14 -3.25
CA PHE A 8 18.04 11.56 -2.99
C PHE A 8 18.64 11.11 -4.31
N ALA A 9 19.81 11.65 -4.67
CA ALA A 9 20.47 11.37 -5.95
C ALA A 9 19.55 11.55 -7.18
N GLY A 10 18.65 12.54 -7.13
CA GLY A 10 17.67 12.79 -8.21
C GLY A 10 16.44 11.87 -8.21
N VAL A 11 16.36 10.92 -7.28
CA VAL A 11 15.20 10.03 -7.08
C VAL A 11 14.26 10.65 -6.04
N PRO A 12 12.94 10.76 -6.32
CA PRO A 12 11.98 11.26 -5.35
C PRO A 12 11.80 10.31 -4.17
N ILE A 13 11.79 10.85 -2.96
CA ILE A 13 11.47 10.11 -1.74
C ILE A 13 9.97 10.20 -1.49
N PHE A 14 9.35 9.05 -1.25
CA PHE A 14 7.96 8.93 -0.87
C PHE A 14 7.86 8.53 0.60
N VAL A 15 7.01 9.24 1.35
CA VAL A 15 6.68 8.88 2.73
C VAL A 15 5.47 7.95 2.68
N ASP A 16 5.61 6.78 3.28
CA ASP A 16 4.56 5.77 3.41
C ASP A 16 4.32 5.49 4.89
N THR A 17 3.06 5.60 5.31
CA THR A 17 2.63 5.36 6.69
C THR A 17 2.65 3.89 7.08
N ASP A 18 2.52 2.99 6.10
CA ASP A 18 2.53 1.54 6.32
C ASP A 18 3.95 0.96 6.23
N CYS A 19 4.94 1.78 5.88
CA CYS A 19 6.34 1.38 5.91
C CYS A 19 6.78 1.12 7.36
N PRO A 20 7.40 -0.04 7.66
CA PRO A 20 7.91 -0.31 8.99
C PRO A 20 8.87 0.78 9.47
N ILE A 21 8.78 1.11 10.75
CA ILE A 21 9.64 2.09 11.42
C ILE A 21 11.12 1.69 11.25
N ASN A 22 12.00 2.70 11.13
CA ASN A 22 13.46 2.55 10.96
C ASN A 22 13.90 1.86 9.67
N ARG A 23 13.07 1.90 8.63
CA ARG A 23 13.39 1.30 7.33
C ARG A 23 13.18 2.27 6.18
N VAL A 24 14.05 2.13 5.19
CA VAL A 24 13.91 2.77 3.88
C VAL A 24 14.06 1.71 2.79
N PHE A 25 13.20 1.79 1.77
CA PHE A 25 13.20 0.88 0.63
C PHE A 25 13.59 1.63 -0.64
N PHE A 26 14.53 1.08 -1.38
CA PHE A 26 14.88 1.47 -2.74
C PHE A 26 14.20 0.48 -3.68
N LEU A 27 13.13 0.94 -4.30
CA LEU A 27 12.28 0.09 -5.15
C LEU A 27 12.40 0.50 -6.61
N ASP A 28 12.75 -0.47 -7.46
CA ASP A 28 12.59 -0.34 -8.90
C ASP A 28 11.22 -0.89 -9.29
N SER A 29 10.31 0.03 -9.62
CA SER A 29 8.93 -0.29 -10.00
C SER A 29 8.83 -1.13 -11.27
N SER A 30 9.86 -1.17 -12.11
CA SER A 30 9.89 -2.05 -13.29
C SER A 30 10.06 -3.53 -12.92
N THR A 31 10.60 -3.81 -11.73
CA THR A 31 10.87 -5.18 -11.24
C THR A 31 9.74 -5.75 -10.39
N ILE A 32 8.79 -4.89 -9.98
CA ILE A 32 7.70 -5.19 -9.07
C ILE A 32 6.36 -5.09 -9.81
N ALA A 33 5.51 -6.10 -9.67
CA ALA A 33 4.19 -6.09 -10.28
C ALA A 33 3.15 -6.73 -9.36
N PHE A 34 2.01 -6.06 -9.20
CA PHE A 34 0.84 -6.69 -8.62
C PHE A 34 0.25 -7.70 -9.61
N LYS A 35 0.06 -8.94 -9.15
CA LYS A 35 -0.58 -10.03 -9.88
C LYS A 35 -1.92 -10.30 -9.23
N TYR A 36 -3.00 -9.96 -9.92
CA TYR A 36 -4.35 -10.20 -9.44
C TYR A 36 -4.88 -11.52 -9.98
N ALA A 37 -5.62 -12.25 -9.14
CA ALA A 37 -6.25 -13.52 -9.51
C ALA A 37 -7.53 -13.32 -10.34
N SER A 38 -8.04 -12.09 -10.42
CA SER A 38 -9.20 -11.73 -11.23
C SER A 38 -8.89 -10.58 -12.19
N ASP A 39 -9.58 -10.55 -13.32
CA ASP A 39 -9.49 -9.49 -14.34
C ASP A 39 -9.86 -8.08 -13.82
N ARG A 40 -10.48 -8.01 -12.63
CA ARG A 40 -10.85 -6.75 -11.97
C ARG A 40 -10.05 -6.56 -10.68
N LEU A 41 -9.59 -5.32 -10.48
CA LEU A 41 -8.90 -4.86 -9.26
C LEU A 41 -9.79 -5.01 -8.02
N ILE A 42 -11.11 -4.85 -8.17
CA ILE A 42 -12.11 -5.07 -7.13
C ILE A 42 -13.23 -5.93 -7.72
N GLY A 43 -13.48 -7.09 -7.12
CA GLY A 43 -14.59 -7.97 -7.44
C GLY A 43 -15.63 -7.99 -6.33
N TRP A 44 -16.78 -8.58 -6.60
CA TRP A 44 -17.79 -8.88 -5.58
C TRP A 44 -17.80 -10.38 -5.29
N ILE A 45 -17.97 -10.77 -4.04
CA ILE A 45 -18.15 -12.18 -3.66
C ILE A 45 -19.54 -12.61 -4.14
N ASP A 46 -19.57 -13.41 -5.20
CA ASP A 46 -20.75 -13.89 -5.92
C ASP A 46 -21.09 -15.35 -5.63
N LYS A 47 -20.09 -16.15 -5.21
CA LYS A 47 -20.31 -17.50 -4.69
C LYS A 47 -21.25 -17.40 -3.48
N ASP A 48 -22.39 -18.08 -3.60
CA ASP A 48 -23.55 -18.14 -2.68
C ASP A 48 -24.68 -17.11 -2.90
N GLY A 49 -24.67 -16.32 -3.98
CA GLY A 49 -25.81 -15.44 -4.32
C GLY A 49 -26.04 -14.30 -3.32
N LEU A 50 -25.02 -13.97 -2.52
CA LEU A 50 -25.05 -12.97 -1.45
C LEU A 50 -24.70 -11.55 -1.91
N VAL A 51 -24.65 -11.30 -3.22
CA VAL A 51 -24.48 -9.94 -3.74
C VAL A 51 -25.82 -9.22 -3.64
N PHE A 52 -25.85 -8.11 -2.91
CA PHE A 52 -27.06 -7.32 -2.65
C PHE A 52 -28.15 -8.08 -1.89
N ARG A 53 -27.80 -8.74 -0.78
CA ARG A 53 -28.83 -9.24 0.15
C ARG A 53 -29.40 -8.06 0.94
N GLN A 54 -30.72 -7.88 0.92
CA GLN A 54 -31.39 -6.86 1.74
C GLN A 54 -31.08 -7.11 3.22
N VAL A 55 -30.74 -6.04 3.94
CA VAL A 55 -30.50 -6.10 5.39
C VAL A 55 -31.87 -6.05 6.08
N PRO A 56 -32.27 -7.08 6.85
CA PRO A 56 -33.56 -7.07 7.53
C PRO A 56 -33.72 -5.82 8.41
N GLY A 57 -34.86 -5.13 8.27
CA GLY A 57 -35.17 -3.92 9.03
C GLY A 57 -34.45 -2.65 8.56
N LYS A 58 -33.78 -2.66 7.41
CA LYS A 58 -33.16 -1.47 6.80
C LYS A 58 -33.45 -1.40 5.31
N ASP A 59 -33.57 -0.20 4.78
CA ASP A 59 -33.60 0.04 3.33
C ASP A 59 -32.16 0.05 2.79
N GLY A 60 -31.54 -1.13 2.73
CA GLY A 60 -30.15 -1.26 2.30
C GLY A 60 -29.76 -2.68 1.91
N TYR A 61 -28.82 -2.77 0.98
CA TYR A 61 -28.28 -4.03 0.45
C TYR A 61 -26.84 -4.23 0.92
N LYS A 62 -26.51 -5.46 1.36
CA LYS A 62 -25.14 -5.82 1.77
C LYS A 62 -24.36 -6.34 0.57
N ALA A 63 -23.14 -5.86 0.39
CA ALA A 63 -22.20 -6.35 -0.60
C ALA A 63 -20.81 -6.51 0.02
N HIS A 64 -20.06 -7.53 -0.42
CA HIS A 64 -18.72 -7.83 0.08
C HIS A 64 -17.70 -7.66 -1.06
N PRO A 65 -16.89 -6.58 -1.03
CA PRO A 65 -15.82 -6.41 -2.00
C PRO A 65 -14.70 -7.42 -1.71
N LYS A 66 -14.11 -7.98 -2.77
CA LYS A 66 -12.95 -8.88 -2.71
C LYS A 66 -11.85 -8.39 -3.63
N ILE A 67 -10.62 -8.45 -3.15
CA ILE A 67 -9.41 -8.25 -3.95
C ILE A 67 -8.52 -9.44 -3.63
N TYR A 68 -8.13 -10.18 -4.67
CA TYR A 68 -7.16 -11.26 -4.54
C TYR A 68 -5.99 -10.95 -5.46
N GLY A 69 -4.84 -10.71 -4.86
CA GLY A 69 -3.62 -10.48 -5.61
C GLY A 69 -2.40 -10.58 -4.71
N GLU A 70 -1.26 -10.75 -5.36
CA GLU A 70 0.05 -10.84 -4.73
C GLU A 70 0.98 -9.80 -5.34
N LEU A 71 1.94 -9.34 -4.54
CA LEU A 71 3.04 -8.53 -5.02
C LEU A 71 4.17 -9.45 -5.47
N ALA A 72 4.45 -9.48 -6.78
CA ALA A 72 5.54 -10.27 -7.33
C ALA A 72 6.76 -9.38 -7.59
N CYS A 73 7.95 -9.86 -7.24
CA CYS A 73 9.22 -9.25 -7.59
C CYS A 73 10.03 -10.19 -8.48
N ARG A 74 10.44 -9.72 -9.66
CA ARG A 74 11.20 -10.52 -10.63
C ARG A 74 12.71 -10.40 -10.47
N GLN A 75 13.18 -9.28 -9.91
CA GLN A 75 14.61 -8.98 -9.75
C GLN A 75 14.86 -8.42 -8.33
N PRO A 76 14.87 -9.28 -7.30
CA PRO A 76 15.01 -8.84 -5.92
C PRO A 76 16.35 -8.11 -5.67
N ALA A 77 17.43 -8.52 -6.33
CA ALA A 77 18.73 -7.87 -6.22
C ALA A 77 18.80 -6.45 -6.83
N GLY A 78 17.81 -6.05 -7.64
CA GLY A 78 17.67 -4.68 -8.14
C GLY A 78 17.01 -3.73 -7.15
N ASN A 79 16.53 -4.26 -6.01
CA ASN A 79 15.89 -3.50 -4.95
C ASN A 79 16.80 -3.51 -3.71
N GLY A 80 16.70 -2.46 -2.89
CA GLY A 80 17.51 -2.28 -1.70
C GLY A 80 16.65 -1.98 -0.47
N ARG A 81 17.17 -2.33 0.70
CA ARG A 81 16.59 -1.95 1.99
C ARG A 81 17.71 -1.52 2.92
N ILE A 82 17.48 -0.42 3.63
CA ILE A 82 18.29 -0.01 4.77
C ILE A 82 17.44 -0.22 6.01
N ASP A 83 18.02 -0.92 6.98
CA ASP A 83 17.42 -1.22 8.28
C ASP A 83 18.14 -0.43 9.37
N ASP A 84 17.50 -0.34 10.53
CA ASP A 84 18.07 0.23 11.76
C ASP A 84 18.50 1.70 11.61
N ILE A 85 17.69 2.48 10.89
CA ILE A 85 17.86 3.92 10.81
C ILE A 85 17.46 4.52 12.15
N ASP A 86 18.36 5.32 12.73
CA ASP A 86 18.09 6.04 13.97
C ASP A 86 16.82 6.86 13.85
N TYR A 87 15.85 6.56 14.71
CA TYR A 87 14.61 7.30 14.83
C TYR A 87 14.49 7.81 16.25
N ASP A 88 14.64 9.12 16.39
CA ASP A 88 14.32 9.82 17.63
C ASP A 88 12.89 10.38 17.56
N PRO A 89 11.92 9.78 18.28
CA PRO A 89 10.55 10.27 18.30
C PRO A 89 10.42 11.70 18.89
N HIS A 90 11.41 12.19 19.65
CA HIS A 90 11.37 13.53 20.25
C HIS A 90 11.65 14.64 19.21
N SER A 91 12.48 14.36 18.20
CA SER A 91 12.86 15.32 17.15
C SER A 91 11.73 15.74 16.20
N PHE A 92 10.66 14.93 16.10
CA PHE A 92 9.53 15.21 15.21
C PHE A 92 8.54 16.24 15.80
N ILE A 93 8.49 16.36 17.13
CA ILE A 93 7.59 17.29 17.83
C ILE A 93 8.20 18.69 17.89
N GLU A 94 9.52 18.80 18.08
CA GLU A 94 10.22 20.09 18.21
C GLU A 94 10.30 20.86 16.88
N ASN A 95 10.35 20.18 15.74
CA ASN A 95 10.41 20.82 14.42
C ASN A 95 9.05 21.23 13.83
N ARG A 96 7.99 21.23 14.66
CA ARG A 96 6.61 21.60 14.26
C ARG A 96 6.11 22.90 14.92
N LEU A 97 6.95 23.56 15.72
CA LEU A 97 6.70 24.87 16.34
C LEU A 97 7.42 26.00 15.60
#